data_AF-A0A415DT92-F1
#
_entry.id   AF-A0A415DT92-F1
#
_cell.length_a   1.000
_cell.length_b   1.000
_cell.length_c   1.000
_cell.angle_alpha   90.00
_cell.angle_beta   90.00
_cell.angle_gamma   90.00
#
_symmetry.space_group_name_H-M   'P 1'
#
loop_
_entity.id
_entity.type
_entity.pdbx_description
1 polymer ?
#
loop_
_entity_poly.entity_id
_entity_poly.type
_entity_poly.pdbx_seq_one_letter_code
_entity_poly.pdbx_strand_id
1 'polypeptide(L)'
;MNPRHLLTYLLCAALIFGLFGCNKEKLSAEAPKKPAVKWEVPMNEEDLPDVPVFDMEEEGCHITEAVLMEDGVITALTEKEFLQTVTRETEKEQTGEFEGGDFVPMGLTEQFAKVYAGRITALFERASLIGISGSMDFTRRLTAHGELSEKEIDQSDVDAAVEQAYGLQKKGTSYAGEGLVPSEDYKYGAILFIPKVSVVTGEYQGELLTYHYPCVNDAGFLDGIYLMIQSDEAEAIPPLT
;
A
#
# COMPACT_ATOMS: atom_id res chain seq x y z
N MET A 1 -54.56 13.34 -39.36
CA MET A 1 -53.24 12.82 -38.92
C MET A 1 -52.46 12.42 -40.16
N ASN A 2 -51.29 13.02 -40.38
CA ASN A 2 -50.51 12.84 -41.60
C ASN A 2 -49.87 11.42 -41.65
N PRO A 3 -49.97 10.70 -42.79
CA PRO A 3 -49.47 9.33 -42.93
C PRO A 3 -47.94 9.20 -42.76
N ARG A 4 -47.21 10.32 -42.77
CA ARG A 4 -45.76 10.36 -42.55
C ARG A 4 -45.34 10.14 -41.10
N HIS A 5 -46.18 10.48 -40.12
CA HIS A 5 -45.85 10.29 -38.70
C HIS A 5 -46.15 8.87 -38.22
N LEU A 6 -47.12 8.17 -38.84
CA LEU A 6 -47.45 6.79 -38.50
C LEU A 6 -46.28 5.83 -38.80
N LEU A 7 -45.57 6.07 -39.91
CA LEU A 7 -44.40 5.29 -40.29
C LEU A 7 -43.23 5.49 -39.31
N THR A 8 -43.04 6.72 -38.81
CA THR A 8 -42.01 7.03 -37.83
C THR A 8 -42.31 6.39 -36.47
N TYR A 9 -43.57 6.40 -36.03
CA TYR A 9 -43.96 5.70 -34.79
C TYR A 9 -43.83 4.18 -34.90
N LEU A 10 -44.13 3.58 -36.05
CA LEU A 10 -43.93 2.14 -36.29
C LEU A 10 -42.43 1.76 -36.34
N LEU A 11 -41.58 2.61 -36.92
CA LEU A 11 -40.12 2.41 -36.92
C LEU A 11 -39.52 2.53 -35.51
N CYS A 12 -39.98 3.49 -34.70
CA CYS A 12 -39.55 3.62 -33.31
C CYS A 12 -40.03 2.44 -32.43
N ALA A 13 -41.24 1.93 -32.66
CA ALA A 13 -41.74 0.74 -31.93
C ALA A 13 -40.97 -0.54 -32.32
N ALA A 14 -40.60 -0.72 -33.58
CA ALA A 14 -39.79 -1.86 -34.02
C ALA A 14 -38.34 -1.82 -33.48
N LEU A 15 -37.76 -0.63 -33.31
CA LEU A 15 -36.44 -0.45 -32.70
C LEU A 15 -36.43 -0.76 -31.20
N ILE A 16 -37.53 -0.47 -30.48
CA ILE A 16 -37.64 -0.76 -29.05
C ILE A 16 -37.92 -2.25 -28.79
N PHE A 17 -38.74 -2.91 -29.63
CA PHE A 17 -38.98 -4.35 -29.51
C PHE A 17 -37.87 -5.23 -30.13
N GLY A 18 -37.05 -4.70 -31.02
CA GLY A 18 -35.90 -5.40 -31.61
C GLY A 18 -34.68 -5.50 -30.67
N LEU A 19 -34.60 -4.68 -29.61
CA LEU A 19 -33.51 -4.71 -28.64
C LEU A 19 -33.78 -5.61 -27.41
N PHE A 20 -34.98 -6.20 -27.29
CA PHE A 20 -35.34 -7.11 -26.19
C PHE A 20 -35.62 -8.55 -26.63
N GLY A 21 -35.23 -8.94 -27.84
CA GLY A 21 -35.58 -10.24 -28.42
C GLY A 21 -34.45 -10.98 -29.13
N CYS A 22 -33.44 -11.44 -28.38
CA CYS A 22 -32.66 -12.68 -28.63
C CYS A 22 -31.36 -12.64 -27.83
N ASN A 23 -31.39 -13.08 -26.57
CA ASN A 23 -30.21 -13.72 -26.02
C ASN A 23 -30.48 -15.22 -26.05
N LYS A 24 -29.98 -15.89 -27.09
CA LYS A 24 -29.89 -17.34 -27.12
C LYS A 24 -28.95 -17.73 -25.99
N GLU A 25 -29.49 -18.37 -24.96
CA GLU A 25 -28.69 -19.15 -24.01
C GLU A 25 -27.83 -20.14 -24.81
N LYS A 26 -26.53 -19.87 -24.85
CA LYS A 26 -25.56 -20.93 -25.10
C LYS A 26 -25.60 -21.83 -23.88
N LEU A 27 -26.16 -23.03 -24.05
CA LEU A 27 -25.88 -24.19 -23.21
C LEU A 27 -24.37 -24.43 -23.22
N SER A 28 -23.68 -23.83 -22.25
CA SER A 28 -22.35 -24.26 -21.85
C SER A 28 -22.53 -25.59 -21.13
N ALA A 29 -21.88 -26.63 -21.64
CA ALA A 29 -21.87 -27.94 -21.01
C ALA A 29 -21.41 -27.80 -19.56
N GLU A 30 -22.31 -28.09 -18.62
CA GLU A 30 -22.01 -28.13 -17.19
C GLU A 30 -20.99 -29.25 -16.99
N ALA A 31 -19.73 -28.85 -16.71
CA ALA A 31 -18.74 -29.79 -16.23
C ALA A 31 -19.31 -30.49 -14.97
N PRO A 32 -19.14 -31.81 -14.80
CA PRO A 32 -19.73 -32.51 -13.68
C PRO A 32 -19.27 -31.86 -12.37
N LYS A 33 -20.21 -31.20 -11.67
CA LYS A 33 -19.99 -30.72 -10.31
C LYS A 33 -19.58 -31.95 -9.49
N LYS A 34 -18.31 -32.01 -9.10
CA LYS A 34 -17.89 -32.90 -8.02
C LYS A 34 -18.86 -32.66 -6.86
N PRO A 35 -19.42 -33.71 -6.24
CA PRO A 35 -20.30 -33.52 -5.09
C PRO A 35 -19.54 -32.66 -4.08
N ALA A 36 -20.15 -31.57 -3.64
CA ALA A 36 -19.63 -30.80 -2.53
C ALA A 36 -19.43 -31.79 -1.39
N VAL A 37 -18.16 -31.99 -0.99
CA VAL A 37 -17.85 -32.75 0.21
C VAL A 37 -18.47 -31.93 1.34
N LYS A 38 -19.63 -32.37 1.82
CA LYS A 38 -20.19 -31.91 3.08
C LYS A 38 -19.24 -32.44 4.14
N TRP A 39 -18.30 -31.60 4.54
CA TRP A 39 -17.58 -31.83 5.78
C TRP A 39 -18.60 -31.59 6.89
N GLU A 40 -19.27 -32.66 7.31
CA GLU A 40 -19.87 -32.68 8.63
C GLU A 40 -18.69 -32.78 9.60
N VAL A 41 -18.07 -31.63 9.88
CA VAL A 41 -17.16 -31.51 11.02
C VAL A 41 -18.07 -31.54 12.24
N PRO A 42 -17.98 -32.55 13.12
CA PRO A 42 -18.64 -32.47 14.41
C PRO A 42 -17.86 -31.43 15.22
N MET A 43 -18.24 -30.16 15.10
CA MET A 43 -17.67 -29.10 15.91
C MET A 43 -18.29 -29.20 17.31
N ASN A 44 -17.56 -29.80 18.24
CA ASN A 44 -17.57 -29.29 19.60
C ASN A 44 -16.93 -27.90 19.53
N GLU A 45 -17.59 -26.88 20.08
CA GLU A 45 -17.07 -25.50 20.13
C GLU A 45 -15.72 -25.39 20.86
N GLU A 46 -15.30 -26.43 21.58
CA GLU A 46 -14.02 -26.51 22.33
C GLU A 46 -12.79 -26.91 21.48
N ASP A 47 -12.97 -27.31 20.21
CA ASP A 47 -11.86 -27.81 19.35
C ASP A 47 -11.56 -26.91 18.14
N LEU A 48 -12.03 -25.66 18.12
CA LEU A 48 -11.52 -24.69 17.15
C LEU A 48 -10.02 -24.47 17.44
N PRO A 49 -9.12 -24.67 16.46
CA PRO A 49 -7.73 -24.30 16.68
C PRO A 49 -7.69 -22.81 17.03
N ASP A 50 -7.02 -22.47 18.13
CA ASP A 50 -6.64 -21.10 18.47
C ASP A 50 -5.84 -20.57 17.27
N VAL A 51 -6.53 -19.92 16.33
CA VAL A 51 -5.86 -19.16 15.28
C VAL A 51 -5.36 -17.93 16.00
N PRO A 52 -4.04 -17.75 16.17
CA PRO A 52 -3.53 -16.59 16.88
C PRO A 52 -4.06 -15.34 16.20
N VAL A 53 -4.89 -14.59 16.94
CA VAL A 53 -5.37 -13.27 16.52
C VAL A 53 -4.15 -12.36 16.54
N PHE A 54 -3.88 -11.68 15.42
CA PHE A 54 -2.87 -10.63 15.38
C PHE A 54 -3.37 -9.51 16.28
N ASP A 55 -2.79 -9.35 17.46
CA ASP A 55 -3.11 -8.25 18.36
C ASP A 55 -1.86 -7.90 19.18
N MET A 56 -1.22 -6.79 18.83
CA MET A 56 -0.01 -6.31 19.48
C MET A 56 -0.24 -4.95 20.11
N GLU A 57 0.11 -4.80 21.40
CA GLU A 57 0.11 -3.50 22.06
C GLU A 57 1.42 -2.74 21.76
N GLU A 58 1.32 -1.55 21.16
CA GLU A 58 2.45 -0.64 20.92
C GLU A 58 2.00 0.80 21.26
N GLU A 59 2.73 1.47 22.15
CA GLU A 59 2.51 2.88 22.53
C GLU A 59 1.07 3.22 22.99
N GLY A 60 0.36 2.27 23.61
CA GLY A 60 -1.00 2.44 24.14
C GLY A 60 -2.12 2.22 23.11
N CYS A 61 -1.78 1.75 21.90
CA CYS A 61 -2.74 1.28 20.91
C CYS A 61 -2.49 -0.20 20.56
N HIS A 62 -3.50 -0.83 19.97
CA HIS A 62 -3.47 -2.20 19.49
C HIS A 62 -3.31 -2.23 17.98
N ILE A 63 -2.29 -2.93 17.51
CA ILE A 63 -2.13 -3.29 16.10
C ILE A 63 -2.84 -4.62 15.90
N THR A 64 -3.96 -4.60 15.20
CA THR A 64 -4.85 -5.77 15.05
C THR A 64 -4.75 -6.42 13.68
N GLU A 65 -4.10 -5.76 12.73
CA GLU A 65 -3.80 -6.31 11.41
C GLU A 65 -2.65 -5.54 10.75
N ALA A 66 -1.86 -6.25 9.95
CA ALA A 66 -0.81 -5.67 9.13
C ALA A 66 -0.85 -6.25 7.71
N VAL A 67 -0.76 -5.40 6.70
CA VAL A 67 -0.58 -5.81 5.30
C VAL A 67 0.66 -5.17 4.70
N LEU A 68 1.47 -5.98 4.03
CA LEU A 68 2.63 -5.55 3.25
C LEU A 68 2.18 -5.23 1.83
N MET A 69 2.48 -4.02 1.37
CA MET A 69 2.51 -3.65 -0.04
C MET A 69 3.96 -3.71 -0.53
N GLU A 70 4.24 -4.60 -1.47
CA GLU A 70 5.54 -4.69 -2.14
C GLU A 70 5.31 -4.95 -3.63
N ASP A 71 5.88 -4.11 -4.49
CA ASP A 71 5.76 -4.19 -5.96
C ASP A 71 4.30 -4.27 -6.45
N GLY A 72 3.39 -3.59 -5.75
CA GLY A 72 1.96 -3.56 -6.08
C GLY A 72 1.16 -4.77 -5.61
N VAL A 73 1.78 -5.70 -4.88
CA VAL A 73 1.12 -6.88 -4.30
C VAL A 73 0.86 -6.63 -2.81
N ILE A 74 -0.40 -6.83 -2.39
CA ILE A 74 -0.81 -6.73 -0.99
C ILE A 74 -0.84 -8.13 -0.38
N THR A 75 -0.10 -8.31 0.72
CA THR A 75 -0.03 -9.59 1.46
C THR A 75 -0.31 -9.34 2.94
N ALA A 76 -1.27 -10.08 3.51
CA ALA A 76 -1.51 -10.06 4.96
C ALA A 76 -0.35 -10.71 5.70
N LEU A 77 0.08 -10.09 6.80
CA LEU A 77 1.17 -10.57 7.64
C LEU A 77 0.62 -11.19 8.92
N THR A 78 1.24 -12.27 9.36
CA THR A 78 1.14 -12.72 10.76
C THR A 78 1.97 -11.81 11.68
N GLU A 79 1.73 -11.84 12.98
CA GLU A 79 2.51 -11.09 13.98
C GLU A 79 4.02 -11.32 13.82
N LYS A 80 4.40 -12.60 13.67
CA LYS A 80 5.79 -13.00 13.48
C LYS A 80 6.38 -12.42 12.19
N GLU A 81 5.64 -12.48 11.08
CA GLU A 81 6.10 -11.94 9.80
C GLU A 81 6.21 -10.42 9.86
N PHE A 82 5.29 -9.74 10.54
CA PHE A 82 5.37 -8.30 10.77
C PHE A 82 6.64 -7.92 11.55
N LEU A 83 6.88 -8.56 12.69
CA LEU A 83 8.08 -8.32 13.50
C LEU A 83 9.37 -8.57 12.74
N GLN A 84 9.40 -9.64 11.93
CA GLN A 84 10.56 -9.95 11.09
C GLN A 84 10.74 -8.94 9.95
N THR A 85 9.65 -8.48 9.34
CA THR A 85 9.69 -7.56 8.19
C THR A 85 10.09 -6.16 8.63
N VAL A 86 9.51 -5.64 9.71
CA VAL A 86 9.75 -4.27 10.17
C VAL A 86 11.16 -4.05 10.73
N THR A 87 11.85 -5.13 11.12
CA THR A 87 13.24 -5.10 11.60
C THR A 87 14.25 -5.49 10.52
N ARG A 88 13.78 -5.82 9.31
CA ARG A 88 14.64 -6.28 8.22
C ARG A 88 15.27 -5.09 7.49
N GLU A 89 16.58 -5.16 7.36
CA GLU A 89 17.35 -4.37 6.40
C GLU A 89 17.80 -5.30 5.27
N THR A 90 17.70 -4.85 4.03
CA THR A 90 18.19 -5.60 2.87
C THR A 90 19.17 -4.73 2.09
N GLU A 91 20.40 -5.19 1.93
CA GLU A 91 21.35 -4.56 1.02
C GLU A 91 20.99 -4.93 -0.42
N LYS A 92 20.96 -3.94 -1.32
CA LYS A 92 20.84 -4.19 -2.75
C LYS A 92 22.21 -4.08 -3.41
N GLU A 93 22.54 -5.04 -4.26
CA GLU A 93 23.75 -4.94 -5.09
C GLU A 93 23.66 -3.72 -6.00
N GLN A 94 24.80 -3.03 -6.12
CA GLN A 94 24.96 -1.84 -6.95
C GLN A 94 24.67 -2.21 -8.41
N THR A 95 23.61 -1.66 -8.98
CA THR A 95 23.13 -1.99 -10.31
C THR A 95 23.09 -0.76 -11.20
N GLY A 96 24.25 -0.10 -11.38
CA GLY A 96 24.36 1.02 -12.31
C GLY A 96 25.79 1.47 -12.53
N GLU A 97 26.17 1.62 -13.80
CA GLU A 97 27.31 2.46 -14.18
C GLU A 97 26.83 3.91 -14.18
N PHE A 98 27.46 4.74 -13.36
CA PHE A 98 27.22 6.17 -13.31
C PHE A 98 28.30 6.90 -14.12
N GLU A 99 27.89 7.81 -15.01
CA GLU A 99 28.80 8.63 -15.81
C GLU A 99 28.48 10.13 -15.65
N GLY A 100 29.30 10.83 -14.85
CA GLY A 100 29.34 12.29 -14.77
C GLY A 100 28.38 12.93 -13.76
N GLY A 101 28.82 14.03 -13.13
CA GLY A 101 28.12 14.70 -12.02
C GLY A 101 29.06 14.91 -10.83
N ASP A 102 28.63 15.69 -9.84
CA ASP A 102 29.41 15.95 -8.61
C ASP A 102 29.09 14.92 -7.51
N PHE A 103 27.90 14.30 -7.55
CA PHE A 103 27.49 13.20 -6.68
C PHE A 103 27.88 11.83 -7.23
N VAL A 104 28.54 11.01 -6.42
CA VAL A 104 28.87 9.61 -6.74
C VAL A 104 28.14 8.68 -5.78
N PRO A 105 27.11 7.93 -6.22
CA PRO A 105 26.44 6.94 -5.40
C PRO A 105 27.38 5.78 -5.04
N MET A 106 27.42 5.42 -3.75
CA MET A 106 28.33 4.40 -3.22
C MET A 106 27.61 3.16 -2.69
N GLY A 107 26.38 3.32 -2.20
CA GLY A 107 25.62 2.20 -1.64
C GLY A 107 24.11 2.45 -1.61
N LEU A 108 23.37 1.36 -1.57
CA LEU A 108 21.92 1.33 -1.46
C LEU A 108 21.50 0.22 -0.49
N THR A 109 20.78 0.58 0.55
CA THR A 109 20.06 -0.38 1.41
C THR A 109 18.58 -0.05 1.44
N GLU A 110 17.74 -1.05 1.68
CA GLU A 110 16.30 -0.87 1.85
C GLU A 110 15.87 -1.28 3.25
N GLN A 111 14.98 -0.49 3.84
CA GLN A 111 14.45 -0.74 5.17
C GLN A 111 13.03 -0.18 5.32
N PHE A 112 12.27 -0.74 6.25
CA PHE A 112 11.00 -0.16 6.68
C PHE A 112 11.25 0.91 7.74
N ALA A 113 10.94 2.17 7.42
CA ALA A 113 11.30 3.29 8.27
C ALA A 113 10.16 3.65 9.24
N LYS A 114 10.09 2.97 10.38
CA LYS A 114 9.15 3.29 11.48
C LYS A 114 9.17 4.77 11.88
N VAL A 115 10.32 5.43 11.83
CA VAL A 115 10.47 6.88 12.13
C VAL A 115 9.68 7.79 11.18
N TYR A 116 9.29 7.29 10.00
CA TYR A 116 8.43 7.99 9.05
C TYR A 116 7.02 7.44 9.03
N ALA A 117 6.63 6.61 10.01
CA ALA A 117 5.27 6.13 10.09
C ALA A 117 4.30 7.29 10.32
N GLY A 118 3.13 7.23 9.67
CA GLY A 118 2.13 8.28 9.76
C GLY A 118 0.72 7.74 9.63
N ARG A 119 -0.24 8.38 10.32
CA ARG A 119 -1.66 8.03 10.20
C ARG A 119 -2.18 8.58 8.88
N ILE A 120 -2.77 7.71 8.05
CA ILE A 120 -3.22 8.06 6.70
C ILE A 120 -4.74 8.16 6.58
N THR A 121 -5.50 7.73 7.59
CA THR A 121 -6.95 7.88 7.63
C THR A 121 -7.41 8.79 8.75
N ALA A 122 -8.66 9.25 8.65
CA ALA A 122 -9.36 9.83 9.80
C ALA A 122 -9.42 8.81 10.96
N LEU A 123 -9.71 9.34 12.16
CA LEU A 123 -10.07 8.52 13.31
C LEU A 123 -11.54 8.13 13.17
N PHE A 124 -11.84 6.84 13.33
CA PHE A 124 -13.21 6.33 13.28
C PHE A 124 -13.61 5.83 14.67
N GLU A 125 -14.75 6.29 15.19
CA GLU A 125 -15.36 5.83 16.46
C GLU A 125 -16.05 4.46 16.34
N ARG A 126 -16.10 3.92 15.13
CA ARG A 126 -16.51 2.55 14.86
C ARG A 126 -15.49 1.98 13.91
N ALA A 127 -14.59 1.16 14.44
CA ALA A 127 -13.48 0.61 13.66
C ALA A 127 -13.98 -0.09 12.38
N SER A 128 -15.12 -0.80 12.44
CA SER A 128 -15.81 -1.42 11.28
C SER A 128 -16.18 -0.49 10.13
N LEU A 129 -16.10 0.83 10.30
CA LEU A 129 -16.35 1.83 9.25
C LEU A 129 -15.07 2.36 8.60
N ILE A 130 -13.89 1.87 9.01
CA ILE A 130 -12.62 2.26 8.42
C ILE A 130 -12.58 1.75 6.97
N GLY A 131 -12.56 2.68 6.03
CA GLY A 131 -12.10 2.45 4.66
C GLY A 131 -10.83 3.23 4.42
N ILE A 132 -9.98 2.79 3.48
CA ILE A 132 -8.78 3.57 3.12
C ILE A 132 -9.22 4.75 2.24
N SER A 133 -9.49 5.88 2.88
CA SER A 133 -9.90 7.12 2.21
C SER A 133 -8.87 8.25 2.34
N GLY A 134 -7.59 7.91 2.48
CA GLY A 134 -6.51 8.89 2.58
C GLY A 134 -5.18 8.32 2.12
N SER A 135 -4.17 9.20 2.04
CA SER A 135 -2.86 8.87 1.49
C SER A 135 -1.77 9.66 2.19
N MET A 136 -0.58 9.05 2.31
CA MET A 136 0.64 9.72 2.74
C MET A 136 1.53 10.01 1.53
N ASP A 137 1.98 11.25 1.40
CA ASP A 137 3.04 11.60 0.47
C ASP A 137 4.40 11.49 1.17
N PHE A 138 5.36 10.84 0.51
CA PHE A 138 6.74 10.81 0.95
C PHE A 138 7.62 11.41 -0.15
N THR A 139 8.41 12.42 0.21
CA THR A 139 9.45 12.99 -0.64
C THR A 139 10.80 12.67 -0.02
N ARG A 140 11.80 12.42 -0.87
CA ARG A 140 13.16 12.11 -0.43
C ARG A 140 13.69 13.13 0.58
N ARG A 141 14.57 12.68 1.47
CA ARG A 141 15.15 13.53 2.52
C ARG A 141 16.66 13.32 2.63
N LEU A 142 17.39 14.42 2.81
CA LEU A 142 18.79 14.41 3.23
C LEU A 142 18.84 14.24 4.75
N THR A 143 19.53 13.21 5.24
CA THR A 143 19.60 12.89 6.68
C THR A 143 20.99 13.10 7.27
N ALA A 144 22.05 13.07 6.45
CA ALA A 144 23.41 13.41 6.84
C ALA A 144 24.14 14.09 5.68
N HIS A 145 24.92 15.14 5.96
CA HIS A 145 25.48 16.00 4.92
C HIS A 145 26.87 16.58 5.24
N GLY A 146 27.75 15.79 5.86
CA GLY A 146 29.13 16.22 6.13
C GLY A 146 29.25 17.65 6.69
N GLU A 147 30.22 18.41 6.20
CA GLU A 147 30.38 19.85 6.50
C GLU A 147 29.54 20.78 5.59
N LEU A 148 29.04 20.27 4.46
CA LEU A 148 28.22 21.06 3.52
C LEU A 148 26.84 21.34 4.08
N SER A 149 26.29 22.51 3.80
CA SER A 149 24.86 22.75 4.00
C SER A 149 24.02 22.19 2.85
N GLU A 150 22.75 21.87 3.11
CA GLU A 150 21.80 21.40 2.09
C GLU A 150 21.71 22.35 0.87
N LYS A 151 21.93 23.66 1.06
CA LYS A 151 21.90 24.66 -0.01
C LYS A 151 23.12 24.65 -0.92
N GLU A 152 24.23 24.09 -0.45
CA GLU A 152 25.48 23.97 -1.23
C GLU A 152 25.48 22.71 -2.10
N ILE A 153 24.56 21.78 -1.84
CA ILE A 153 24.42 20.55 -2.60
C ILE A 153 23.43 20.79 -3.73
N ASP A 154 23.85 20.54 -4.98
CA ASP A 154 22.92 20.52 -6.11
C ASP A 154 22.02 19.29 -6.01
N GLN A 155 20.83 19.53 -5.46
CA GLN A 155 19.81 18.51 -5.27
C GLN A 155 19.38 17.84 -6.59
N SER A 156 19.50 18.53 -7.72
CA SER A 156 19.15 17.97 -9.03
C SER A 156 20.21 17.02 -9.58
N ASP A 157 21.49 17.30 -9.31
CA ASP A 157 22.61 16.42 -9.64
C ASP A 157 22.50 15.10 -8.87
N VAL A 158 22.23 15.17 -7.56
CA VAL A 158 21.98 13.99 -6.72
C VAL A 158 20.80 13.17 -7.25
N ASP A 159 19.67 13.82 -7.55
CA ASP A 159 18.48 13.13 -8.07
C ASP A 159 18.78 12.39 -9.38
N ALA A 160 19.47 13.03 -10.32
CA ALA A 160 19.81 12.43 -11.61
C ALA A 160 20.76 11.24 -11.45
N ALA A 161 21.77 11.37 -10.59
CA ALA A 161 22.73 10.30 -10.31
C ALA A 161 22.06 9.09 -9.64
N VAL A 162 21.15 9.33 -8.69
CA VAL A 162 20.39 8.26 -8.02
C VAL A 162 19.38 7.59 -8.96
N GLU A 163 18.68 8.36 -9.80
CA GLU A 163 17.78 7.82 -10.81
C GLU A 163 18.55 6.97 -11.84
N GLN A 164 19.73 7.40 -12.29
CA GLN A 164 20.55 6.63 -13.21
C GLN A 164 21.11 5.35 -12.59
N ALA A 165 21.59 5.43 -11.34
CA ALA A 165 22.26 4.31 -10.69
C ALA A 165 21.28 3.24 -10.16
N TYR A 166 20.09 3.66 -9.71
CA TYR A 166 19.17 2.77 -8.98
C TYR A 166 17.72 2.84 -9.46
N GLY A 167 17.37 3.74 -10.38
CA GLY A 167 15.99 3.91 -10.88
C GLY A 167 15.02 4.46 -9.84
N LEU A 168 15.51 5.09 -8.77
CA LEU A 168 14.66 5.54 -7.66
C LEU A 168 13.95 6.86 -7.98
N GLN A 169 12.67 6.93 -7.60
CA GLN A 169 11.88 8.15 -7.71
C GLN A 169 12.04 9.02 -6.46
N LYS A 170 12.03 10.34 -6.64
CA LYS A 170 12.15 11.29 -5.52
C LYS A 170 10.91 11.43 -4.64
N LYS A 171 9.74 10.98 -5.11
CA LYS A 171 8.46 11.08 -4.40
C LYS A 171 7.57 9.90 -4.71
N GLY A 172 6.70 9.55 -3.77
CA GLY A 172 5.62 8.59 -3.96
C GLY A 172 4.47 8.88 -3.01
N THR A 173 3.33 8.25 -3.28
CA THR A 173 2.12 8.39 -2.47
C THR A 173 1.65 7.01 -2.04
N SER A 174 1.18 6.83 -0.80
CA SER A 174 0.63 5.54 -0.36
C SER A 174 -0.63 5.20 -1.15
N TYR A 175 -0.93 3.92 -1.26
CA TYR A 175 -2.16 3.42 -1.88
C TYR A 175 -3.39 3.77 -1.03
N ALA A 176 -4.48 4.15 -1.71
CA ALA A 176 -5.80 4.30 -1.12
C ALA A 176 -6.73 3.23 -1.71
N GLY A 177 -6.96 2.13 -1.00
CA GLY A 177 -7.87 1.08 -1.47
C GLY A 177 -8.25 0.04 -0.41
N GLU A 178 -8.46 -1.22 -0.74
CA GLU A 178 -9.00 -2.21 0.22
C GLU A 178 -7.90 -3.14 0.73
N GLY A 179 -8.02 -3.68 1.94
CA GLY A 179 -7.08 -4.70 2.44
C GLY A 179 -6.95 -4.86 3.95
N LEU A 180 -7.49 -3.95 4.74
CA LEU A 180 -7.51 -4.06 6.21
C LEU A 180 -8.94 -4.21 6.72
N VAL A 181 -9.16 -5.22 7.55
CA VAL A 181 -10.39 -5.54 8.26
C VAL A 181 -10.20 -5.23 9.75
N PRO A 182 -10.88 -4.21 10.28
CA PRO A 182 -10.78 -3.83 11.69
C PRO A 182 -11.28 -4.94 12.62
N SER A 183 -10.65 -5.09 13.78
CA SER A 183 -11.24 -5.87 14.87
C SER A 183 -12.49 -5.17 15.40
N GLU A 184 -13.44 -5.94 15.92
CA GLU A 184 -14.64 -5.37 16.57
C GLU A 184 -14.42 -5.13 18.08
N ASP A 185 -13.20 -5.34 18.57
CA ASP A 185 -12.88 -5.37 20.00
C ASP A 185 -12.64 -3.99 20.60
N TYR A 186 -12.41 -2.97 19.76
CA TYR A 186 -12.06 -1.62 20.19
C TYR A 186 -12.97 -0.56 19.60
N LYS A 187 -13.19 0.51 20.37
CA LYS A 187 -14.06 1.62 19.96
C LYS A 187 -13.48 2.40 18.78
N TYR A 188 -12.25 2.88 18.90
CA TYR A 188 -11.62 3.73 17.89
C TYR A 188 -10.67 2.94 17.01
N GLY A 189 -10.52 3.37 15.75
CA GLY A 189 -9.44 2.87 14.91
C GLY A 189 -9.07 3.80 13.76
N ALA A 190 -7.89 3.55 13.20
CA ALA A 190 -7.32 4.24 12.05
C ALA A 190 -6.29 3.34 11.36
N ILE A 191 -5.77 3.82 10.23
CA ILE A 191 -4.69 3.15 9.50
C ILE A 191 -3.41 3.97 9.63
N LEU A 192 -2.35 3.30 10.07
CA LEU A 192 -0.98 3.79 10.03
C LEU A 192 -0.27 3.21 8.82
N PHE A 193 0.62 3.99 8.20
CA PHE A 193 1.47 3.51 7.12
C PHE A 193 2.93 3.65 7.51
N ILE A 194 3.70 2.57 7.37
CA ILE A 194 5.17 2.55 7.54
C ILE A 194 5.79 2.43 6.13
N PRO A 195 6.42 3.48 5.60
CA PRO A 195 7.02 3.41 4.27
C PRO A 195 8.26 2.53 4.24
N LYS A 196 8.44 1.78 3.16
CA LYS A 196 9.73 1.21 2.78
C LYS A 196 10.56 2.30 2.10
N VAL A 197 11.78 2.51 2.58
CA VAL A 197 12.69 3.53 2.06
C VAL A 197 14.01 2.92 1.61
N SER A 198 14.54 3.48 0.54
CA SER A 198 15.88 3.25 0.03
C SER A 198 16.84 4.25 0.67
N VAL A 199 17.83 3.77 1.43
CA VAL A 199 18.91 4.57 2.00
C VAL A 199 20.07 4.56 1.03
N VAL A 200 20.31 5.70 0.40
CA VAL A 200 21.42 5.91 -0.52
C VAL A 200 22.55 6.62 0.21
N THR A 201 23.74 6.03 0.19
CA THR A 201 24.97 6.70 0.59
C THR A 201 25.79 7.05 -0.65
N GLY A 202 26.44 8.20 -0.62
CA GLY A 202 27.31 8.63 -1.70
C GLY A 202 28.18 9.82 -1.32
N GLU A 203 29.10 10.17 -2.19
CA GLU A 203 30.04 11.28 -1.99
C GLU A 203 29.66 12.46 -2.89
N TYR A 204 29.63 13.67 -2.34
CA TYR A 204 29.47 14.91 -3.10
C TYR A 204 30.63 15.84 -2.77
N GLN A 205 31.47 16.14 -3.77
CA GLN A 205 32.62 17.04 -3.60
C GLN A 205 33.53 16.68 -2.39
N GLY A 206 33.70 15.40 -2.08
CA GLY A 206 34.51 14.91 -0.96
C GLY A 206 33.75 14.67 0.35
N GLU A 207 32.47 15.04 0.43
CA GLU A 207 31.64 14.88 1.62
C GLU A 207 30.67 13.69 1.49
N LEU A 208 30.55 12.90 2.55
CA LEU A 208 29.62 11.78 2.59
C LEU A 208 28.20 12.29 2.87
N LEU A 209 27.27 11.94 1.97
CA LEU A 209 25.85 12.24 2.08
C LEU A 209 25.04 10.96 2.27
N THR A 210 23.96 11.06 3.05
CA THR A 210 22.95 10.00 3.19
C THR A 210 21.57 10.55 2.84
N TYR A 211 20.92 9.90 1.88
CA TYR A 211 19.57 10.23 1.44
C TYR A 211 18.61 9.08 1.66
N HIS A 212 17.38 9.38 2.06
CA HIS A 212 16.29 8.41 2.12
C HIS A 212 15.31 8.69 0.99
N TYR A 213 15.22 7.78 0.02
CA TYR A 213 14.29 7.81 -1.10
C TYR A 213 13.09 6.88 -0.84
N PRO A 214 11.88 7.21 -1.31
CA PRO A 214 10.78 6.26 -1.26
C PRO A 214 11.04 5.05 -2.16
N CYS A 215 10.68 3.86 -1.71
CA CYS A 215 10.50 2.72 -2.62
C CYS A 215 9.11 2.84 -3.25
N VAL A 216 9.08 2.96 -4.58
CA VAL A 216 7.85 3.22 -5.34
C VAL A 216 7.70 2.13 -6.39
N ASN A 217 6.52 1.50 -6.42
CA ASN A 217 6.20 0.52 -7.46
C ASN A 217 5.92 1.19 -8.82
N ASP A 218 5.75 0.38 -9.86
CA ASP A 218 5.51 0.84 -11.24
C ASP A 218 4.27 1.75 -11.38
N ALA A 219 3.30 1.63 -10.47
CA ALA A 219 2.10 2.46 -10.47
C ALA A 219 2.29 3.82 -9.75
N GLY A 220 3.47 4.09 -9.17
CA GLY A 220 3.76 5.31 -8.43
C GLY A 220 3.36 5.25 -6.95
N PHE A 221 2.96 4.08 -6.44
CA PHE A 221 2.59 3.93 -5.03
C PHE A 221 3.76 3.51 -4.16
N LEU A 222 3.78 4.00 -2.92
CA LEU A 222 4.77 3.62 -1.92
C LEU A 222 4.61 2.14 -1.54
N ASP A 223 5.72 1.43 -1.55
CA ASP A 223 5.85 0.17 -0.83
C ASP A 223 5.94 0.45 0.67
N GLY A 224 5.44 -0.48 1.48
CA GLY A 224 5.38 -0.28 2.91
C GLY A 224 4.38 -1.21 3.60
N ILE A 225 4.15 -0.96 4.88
CA ILE A 225 3.24 -1.74 5.71
C ILE A 225 2.08 -0.84 6.13
N TYR A 226 0.85 -1.28 5.87
CA TYR A 226 -0.35 -0.67 6.42
C TYR A 226 -0.74 -1.42 7.69
N LEU A 227 -1.00 -0.69 8.76
CA LEU A 227 -1.38 -1.22 10.06
C LEU A 227 -2.78 -0.76 10.40
N MET A 228 -3.64 -1.69 10.81
CA MET A 228 -4.86 -1.36 11.53
C MET A 228 -4.50 -1.09 12.99
N ILE A 229 -4.66 0.16 13.42
CA ILE A 229 -4.43 0.57 14.80
C ILE A 229 -5.75 0.90 15.48
N GLN A 230 -5.93 0.40 16.69
CA GLN A 230 -7.20 0.46 17.43
C GLN A 230 -6.99 0.75 18.92
N SER A 231 -7.95 1.39 19.55
CA SER A 231 -7.92 1.67 21.00
C SER A 231 -9.32 2.05 21.49
N ASP A 232 -9.57 1.89 22.80
CA ASP A 232 -10.75 2.46 23.45
C ASP A 232 -10.59 3.95 23.81
N GLU A 233 -9.38 4.48 23.68
CA GLU A 233 -9.04 5.89 23.93
C GLU A 233 -8.63 6.57 22.62
N ALA A 234 -9.32 7.64 22.24
CA ALA A 234 -9.02 8.35 21.00
C ALA A 234 -7.62 8.99 21.03
N GLU A 235 -7.19 9.41 22.22
CA GLU A 235 -5.92 10.06 22.51
C GLU A 235 -4.72 9.13 22.35
N ALA A 236 -4.93 7.82 22.42
CA ALA A 236 -3.89 6.82 22.19
C ALA A 236 -3.59 6.62 20.69
N ILE A 237 -4.49 7.02 19.80
CA ILE A 237 -4.28 6.93 18.35
C ILE A 237 -3.43 8.12 17.88
N PRO A 238 -2.29 7.89 17.18
CA PRO A 238 -1.46 8.95 16.64
C PRO A 238 -2.24 9.99 15.80
N PRO A 239 -1.81 11.26 15.77
CA PRO A 239 -2.47 12.30 14.98
C PRO A 239 -2.36 12.04 13.46
N LEU A 240 -3.24 12.66 12.68
CA LEU A 240 -3.15 12.63 11.21
C LEU A 240 -1.86 13.32 10.77
N THR A 241 -1.13 12.70 9.85
CA THR A 241 0.10 13.25 9.26
C THR A 241 -0.20 14.16 8.09
#